data_AF-A0A0V7Z642-F1
#
_entry.id   AF-A0A0V7Z642-F1
#
_cell.length_a   1.000
_cell.length_b   1.000
_cell.length_c   1.000
_cell.angle_alpha   90.00
_cell.angle_beta   90.00
_cell.angle_gamma   90.00
#
_symmetry.space_group_name_H-M   'P 1'
#
loop_
_entity.id
_entity.type
_entity.pdbx_description
1 polymer ?
#
loop_
_entity_poly.entity_id
_entity_poly.type
_entity_poly.pdbx_seq_one_letter_code
_entity_poly.pdbx_strand_id
1 'polypeptide(L)'
;MTKPKITLDANAIINHYDRAHASPTSVPELEEIMRRWETDEIDVAITTRIEADLWQDKDKARRDAMLAKAEVLPIIGSVFRFGFSKLDDADGLMSDEHVDLAKQVEHILSPAGIDPQANTFPNKISDVDHLVGHKLAARDVFVTDDGKLNKKAADLAGIGIKVMRPSEALVEIDRILKGP
;
A
#
# COMPACT_ATOMS: atom_id res chain seq x y z
N MET A 1 -12.51 -11.43 -18.82
CA MET A 1 -12.80 -10.39 -17.80
C MET A 1 -11.47 -9.85 -17.32
N THR A 2 -11.38 -8.55 -17.06
CA THR A 2 -10.16 -7.95 -16.47
C THR A 2 -10.05 -8.39 -15.02
N LYS A 3 -8.90 -8.95 -14.63
CA LYS A 3 -8.65 -9.32 -13.22
C LYS A 3 -8.62 -8.06 -12.35
N PRO A 4 -9.28 -8.05 -11.19
CA PRO A 4 -9.12 -6.99 -10.20
C PRO A 4 -7.65 -6.83 -9.83
N LYS A 5 -7.16 -5.59 -9.79
CA LYS A 5 -5.78 -5.23 -9.43
C LYS A 5 -5.75 -4.60 -8.05
N ILE A 6 -5.15 -5.30 -7.09
CA ILE A 6 -5.16 -4.96 -5.68
C ILE A 6 -3.76 -4.56 -5.24
N THR A 7 -3.64 -3.46 -4.51
CA THR A 7 -2.41 -3.10 -3.79
C THR A 7 -2.61 -3.38 -2.32
N LEU A 8 -1.71 -4.16 -1.72
CA LEU A 8 -1.66 -4.35 -0.28
C LEU A 8 -0.69 -3.35 0.34
N ASP A 9 -1.14 -2.65 1.37
CA ASP A 9 -0.27 -1.91 2.28
C ASP A 9 0.71 -2.89 2.97
N ALA A 10 1.94 -2.43 3.19
CA ALA A 10 2.98 -3.17 3.89
C ALA A 10 2.51 -3.69 5.25
N ASN A 11 1.77 -2.86 5.99
CA ASN A 11 1.23 -3.25 7.29
C ASN A 11 0.24 -4.41 7.22
N ALA A 12 -0.54 -4.51 6.13
CA ALA A 12 -1.47 -5.62 5.95
C ALA A 12 -0.72 -6.96 5.82
N ILE A 13 0.41 -6.96 5.12
CA ILE A 13 1.26 -8.14 4.96
C ILE A 13 1.95 -8.51 6.27
N ILE A 14 2.48 -7.52 6.98
CA ILE A 14 3.09 -7.73 8.28
C ILE A 14 2.06 -8.33 9.24
N ASN A 15 0.84 -7.77 9.31
CA ASN A 15 -0.22 -8.29 10.17
C ASN A 15 -0.65 -9.71 9.80
N HIS A 16 -0.69 -10.05 8.51
CA HIS A 16 -1.03 -11.39 8.04
C HIS A 16 0.01 -12.44 8.47
N TYR A 17 1.30 -12.12 8.36
CA TYR A 17 2.40 -13.05 8.59
C TYR A 17 2.97 -13.05 10.00
N ASP A 18 2.76 -11.99 10.78
CA ASP A 18 3.30 -11.80 12.12
C ASP A 18 2.20 -11.78 13.18
N ARG A 19 1.48 -12.90 13.26
CA ARG A 19 0.38 -13.13 14.21
C ARG A 19 0.80 -13.11 15.69
N ALA A 20 2.10 -13.15 15.96
CA ALA A 20 2.66 -13.19 17.31
C ALA A 20 2.92 -11.80 17.91
N HIS A 21 3.15 -10.78 17.07
CA HIS A 21 3.52 -9.43 17.54
C HIS A 21 2.57 -8.32 17.07
N ALA A 22 1.80 -8.54 16.00
CA ALA A 22 0.70 -7.64 15.63
C ALA A 22 -0.57 -8.02 16.39
N SER A 23 -1.42 -7.03 16.73
CA SER A 23 -2.83 -7.32 17.03
C SER A 23 -3.49 -7.73 15.72
N PRO A 24 -3.70 -9.04 15.45
CA PRO A 24 -4.05 -9.48 14.11
C PRO A 24 -5.46 -8.98 13.81
N THR A 25 -5.55 -7.98 12.96
CA THR A 25 -6.82 -7.48 12.45
C THR A 25 -6.97 -8.00 11.03
N SER A 26 -8.20 -8.37 10.68
CA SER A 26 -8.56 -8.82 9.33
C SER A 26 -7.74 -9.98 8.73
N VAL A 27 -7.18 -10.86 9.57
CA VAL A 27 -6.40 -12.03 9.13
C VAL A 27 -7.20 -12.94 8.19
N PRO A 28 -8.47 -13.33 8.49
CA PRO A 28 -9.24 -14.18 7.59
C PRO A 28 -9.47 -13.53 6.22
N GLU A 29 -9.70 -12.22 6.19
CA GLU A 29 -9.92 -11.48 4.94
C GLU A 29 -8.64 -11.38 4.12
N LEU A 30 -7.50 -11.14 4.76
CA LEU A 30 -6.19 -11.15 4.11
C LEU A 30 -5.80 -12.55 3.62
N GLU A 31 -6.11 -13.61 4.38
CA GLU A 31 -5.97 -15.01 3.93
C GLU A 31 -6.78 -15.27 2.65
N GLU A 32 -8.02 -14.80 2.58
CA GLU A 32 -8.87 -14.98 1.40
C GLU A 32 -8.38 -14.16 0.20
N ILE A 33 -7.90 -12.92 0.40
CA ILE A 33 -7.27 -12.13 -0.66
C ILE A 33 -6.05 -12.87 -1.22
N MET A 34 -5.17 -13.37 -0.35
CA MET A 34 -3.98 -14.13 -0.77
C MET A 34 -4.35 -15.43 -1.49
N ARG A 35 -5.34 -16.18 -0.98
CA ARG A 35 -5.86 -17.38 -1.65
C ARG A 35 -6.33 -17.08 -3.07
N ARG A 36 -7.07 -15.98 -3.27
CA ARG A 36 -7.58 -15.56 -4.59
C ARG A 36 -6.46 -15.14 -5.54
N TRP A 37 -5.37 -14.58 -5.01
CA TRP A 37 -4.17 -14.30 -5.80
C TRP A 37 -3.47 -15.61 -6.21
N GLU A 38 -3.30 -16.55 -5.29
CA GLU A 38 -2.71 -17.87 -5.58
C GLU A 38 -3.52 -18.69 -6.60
N THR A 39 -4.85 -18.53 -6.62
CA THR A 39 -5.74 -19.13 -7.63
C THR A 39 -5.90 -18.31 -8.90
N ASP A 40 -5.11 -17.25 -9.07
CA ASP A 40 -5.08 -16.40 -10.26
C ASP A 40 -6.40 -15.65 -10.56
N GLU A 41 -7.24 -15.45 -9.53
CA GLU A 41 -8.52 -14.72 -9.60
C GLU A 41 -8.31 -13.20 -9.59
N ILE A 42 -7.24 -12.72 -8.93
CA ILE A 42 -6.88 -11.31 -8.79
C ILE A 42 -5.38 -11.08 -9.01
N ASP A 43 -4.99 -9.86 -9.39
CA ASP A 43 -3.60 -9.40 -9.43
C ASP A 43 -3.31 -8.66 -8.12
N VAL A 44 -2.36 -9.14 -7.32
CA VAL A 44 -1.93 -8.50 -6.06
C VAL A 44 -0.51 -7.96 -6.22
N ALA A 45 -0.29 -6.74 -5.74
CA ALA A 45 1.03 -6.13 -5.67
C ALA A 45 1.24 -5.36 -4.37
N ILE A 46 2.50 -5.07 -4.07
CA ILE A 46 2.96 -4.23 -2.95
C ILE A 46 3.82 -3.10 -3.50
N THR A 47 4.01 -2.01 -2.76
CA THR A 47 4.91 -0.94 -3.24
C THR A 47 6.35 -1.15 -2.79
N THR A 48 7.30 -0.46 -3.43
CA THR A 48 8.73 -0.45 -3.06
C THR A 48 8.99 -0.02 -1.61
N ARG A 49 8.01 0.55 -0.91
CA ARG A 49 8.16 1.04 0.46
C ARG A 49 8.09 -0.04 1.54
N ILE A 50 7.74 -1.29 1.22
CA ILE A 50 7.77 -2.42 2.17
C ILE A 50 9.12 -2.54 2.90
N GLU A 51 10.24 -2.32 2.20
CA GLU A 51 11.58 -2.34 2.80
C GLU A 51 11.80 -1.19 3.77
N ALA A 52 11.33 0.01 3.41
CA ALA A 52 11.47 1.20 4.24
C ALA A 52 10.61 1.10 5.51
N ASP A 53 9.40 0.54 5.38
CA ASP A 53 8.47 0.31 6.50
C ASP A 53 9.03 -0.72 7.48
N LEU A 54 9.68 -1.77 6.96
CA LEU A 54 10.34 -2.80 7.76
C LEU A 54 11.71 -2.37 8.31
N TRP A 55 12.34 -1.33 7.76
CA TRP A 55 13.66 -0.85 8.23
C TRP A 55 13.63 -0.31 9.67
N GLN A 56 12.47 0.15 10.14
CA GLN A 56 12.29 0.59 11.52
C GLN A 56 12.17 -0.57 12.52
N ASP A 57 12.03 -1.82 12.04
CA ASP A 57 12.02 -2.99 12.91
C ASP A 57 13.42 -3.25 13.49
N LYS A 58 13.49 -3.28 14.83
CA LYS A 58 14.72 -3.53 15.58
C LYS A 58 15.10 -5.01 15.57
N ASP A 59 14.14 -5.91 15.32
CA ASP A 59 14.39 -7.34 15.19
C ASP A 59 14.77 -7.68 13.74
N LYS A 60 16.07 -7.80 13.51
CA LYS A 60 16.61 -8.15 12.20
C LYS A 60 16.10 -9.50 11.68
N ALA A 61 15.95 -10.51 12.54
CA ALA A 61 15.53 -11.84 12.11
C ALA A 61 14.06 -11.83 11.67
N ARG A 62 13.21 -11.15 12.42
CA ARG A 62 11.80 -10.90 12.06
C ARG A 62 11.69 -10.12 10.75
N ARG A 63 12.44 -9.02 10.63
CA ARG A 63 12.48 -8.18 9.44
C ARG A 63 12.86 -8.96 8.18
N ASP A 64 13.98 -9.68 8.23
CA ASP A 64 14.49 -10.43 7.07
C ASP A 64 13.51 -11.56 6.70
N ALA A 65 12.82 -12.17 7.67
CA ALA A 65 11.75 -13.15 7.42
C ALA A 65 10.49 -12.53 6.79
N MET A 66 10.10 -11.30 7.16
CA MET A 66 8.97 -10.61 6.53
C MET A 66 9.30 -10.20 5.09
N LEU A 67 10.52 -9.71 4.84
CA LEU A 67 10.97 -9.36 3.49
C LEU A 67 10.95 -10.58 2.56
N ALA A 68 11.49 -11.72 3.01
CA ALA A 68 11.46 -12.95 2.22
C ALA A 68 10.03 -13.42 1.88
N LYS A 69 9.05 -13.13 2.75
CA LYS A 69 7.63 -13.41 2.47
C LYS A 69 7.02 -12.39 1.52
N ALA A 70 7.43 -11.13 1.59
CA ALA A 70 6.95 -10.07 0.70
C ALA A 70 7.51 -10.21 -0.73
N GLU A 71 8.72 -10.78 -0.89
CA GLU A 71 9.38 -10.99 -2.20
C GLU A 71 8.58 -11.88 -3.17
N VAL A 72 7.61 -12.66 -2.68
CA VAL A 72 6.74 -13.48 -3.54
C VAL A 72 5.70 -12.63 -4.28
N LEU A 73 5.43 -11.42 -3.80
CA LEU A 73 4.46 -10.51 -4.37
C LEU A 73 5.13 -9.57 -5.38
N PRO A 74 4.50 -9.29 -6.53
CA PRO A 74 4.94 -8.25 -7.44
C PRO A 74 5.10 -6.90 -6.74
N ILE A 75 6.25 -6.24 -6.95
CA ILE A 75 6.51 -4.88 -6.46
C ILE A 75 6.13 -3.87 -7.54
N ILE A 76 5.33 -2.88 -7.18
CA ILE A 76 5.05 -1.69 -8.00
C ILE A 76 5.90 -0.52 -7.51
N GLY A 77 6.45 0.22 -8.47
CA GLY A 77 7.25 1.42 -8.21
C GLY A 77 6.46 2.49 -7.48
N SER A 78 7.15 3.22 -6.61
CA SER A 78 6.61 4.40 -5.95
C SER A 78 7.35 5.66 -6.43
N VAL A 79 7.16 6.77 -5.72
CA VAL A 79 7.78 8.04 -6.09
C VAL A 79 9.28 7.99 -5.87
N PHE A 80 10.07 8.35 -6.89
CA PHE A 80 11.50 8.59 -6.68
C PHE A 80 11.69 9.76 -5.70
N ARG A 81 12.30 9.48 -4.54
CA ARG A 81 12.66 10.48 -3.53
C ARG A 81 14.13 10.37 -3.21
N PHE A 82 14.84 11.49 -3.33
CA PHE A 82 16.26 11.56 -2.98
C PHE A 82 16.46 11.20 -1.50
N GLY A 83 17.26 10.16 -1.24
CA GLY A 83 17.51 9.63 0.11
C GLY A 83 16.57 8.49 0.55
N PHE A 84 15.54 8.15 -0.23
CA PHE A 84 14.60 7.06 0.05
C PHE A 84 14.47 6.04 -1.10
N SER A 85 14.75 6.47 -2.33
CA SER A 85 14.69 5.61 -3.52
C SER A 85 16.06 5.03 -3.87
N LYS A 86 16.06 3.78 -4.33
CA LYS A 86 17.24 3.11 -4.91
C LYS A 86 17.36 3.49 -6.39
N LEU A 87 18.57 3.81 -6.83
CA LEU A 87 18.85 4.34 -8.18
C LEU A 87 18.84 3.27 -9.30
N ASP A 88 18.38 2.06 -9.00
CA ASP A 88 18.32 0.88 -9.88
C ASP A 88 17.04 0.04 -9.73
N ASP A 89 16.01 0.56 -9.05
CA ASP A 89 14.75 -0.14 -8.74
C ASP A 89 13.54 0.51 -9.45
N ALA A 90 12.33 -0.02 -9.25
CA ALA A 90 11.09 0.39 -9.92
C ALA A 90 10.66 1.86 -9.73
N ASP A 91 11.41 2.66 -8.96
CA ASP A 91 11.13 4.07 -8.70
C ASP A 91 11.54 4.94 -9.91
N GLY A 92 10.56 5.63 -10.51
CA GLY A 92 10.77 6.46 -11.70
C GLY A 92 10.91 7.95 -11.42
N LEU A 93 11.64 8.67 -12.30
CA LEU A 93 11.63 10.14 -12.34
C LEU A 93 10.20 10.64 -12.62
N MET A 94 9.75 11.62 -11.83
CA MET A 94 8.38 12.12 -11.88
C MET A 94 8.15 13.15 -12.99
N SER A 95 7.01 13.07 -13.67
CA SER A 95 6.44 14.18 -14.43
C SER A 95 5.77 15.19 -13.49
N ASP A 96 5.47 16.40 -13.97
CA ASP A 96 4.75 17.42 -13.20
C ASP A 96 3.39 16.90 -12.68
N GLU A 97 2.70 16.08 -13.47
CA GLU A 97 1.43 15.44 -13.10
C GLU A 97 1.58 14.51 -11.88
N HIS A 98 2.71 13.79 -11.78
CA HIS A 98 2.96 12.93 -10.63
C HIS A 98 3.26 13.75 -9.35
N VAL A 99 3.97 14.87 -9.50
CA VAL A 99 4.23 15.80 -8.40
C VAL A 99 2.93 16.40 -7.87
N ASP A 100 2.02 16.78 -8.76
CA ASP A 100 0.73 17.34 -8.37
C ASP A 100 -0.21 16.29 -7.74
N LEU A 101 -0.15 15.03 -8.19
CA LEU A 101 -0.81 13.93 -7.50
C LEU A 101 -0.26 13.73 -6.08
N ALA A 102 1.07 13.72 -5.91
CA ALA A 102 1.69 13.58 -4.59
C ALA A 102 1.29 14.71 -3.64
N LYS A 103 1.22 15.96 -4.12
CA LYS A 103 0.73 17.11 -3.33
C LYS A 103 -0.74 16.97 -2.95
N GLN A 104 -1.59 16.47 -3.85
CA GLN A 104 -3.01 16.23 -3.55
C GLN A 104 -3.17 15.17 -2.46
N VAL A 105 -2.44 14.05 -2.56
CA VAL A 105 -2.43 13.00 -1.54
C VAL A 105 -1.91 13.56 -0.22
N GLU A 106 -0.78 14.26 -0.22
CA GLU A 106 -0.21 14.90 0.97
C GLU A 106 -1.22 15.82 1.65
N HIS A 107 -1.92 16.66 0.88
CA HIS A 107 -2.92 17.57 1.42
C HIS A 107 -4.10 16.84 2.08
N ILE A 108 -4.54 15.71 1.52
CA ILE A 108 -5.61 14.89 2.11
C ILE A 108 -5.15 14.26 3.44
N LEU A 109 -3.93 13.70 3.46
CA LEU A 109 -3.37 13.02 4.63
C LEU A 109 -2.97 13.99 5.74
N SER A 110 -2.43 15.16 5.38
CA SER A 110 -1.92 16.17 6.30
C SER A 110 -2.23 17.57 5.77
N PRO A 111 -3.47 18.09 5.96
CA PRO A 111 -3.88 19.39 5.41
C PRO A 111 -3.03 20.57 5.86
N ALA A 112 -2.41 20.48 7.04
CA ALA A 112 -1.49 21.47 7.57
C ALA A 112 -0.05 21.37 6.99
N GLY A 113 0.17 20.45 6.05
CA GLY A 113 1.49 20.07 5.55
C GLY A 113 2.15 18.95 6.39
N ILE A 114 3.21 18.37 5.85
CA ILE A 114 4.06 17.40 6.53
C ILE A 114 5.32 18.12 7.07
N ASP A 115 5.54 18.06 8.39
CA ASP A 115 6.74 18.64 9.02
C ASP A 115 7.96 17.71 8.83
N PRO A 116 9.02 18.15 8.11
CA PRO A 116 10.24 17.36 7.89
C PRO A 116 11.03 17.02 9.15
N GLN A 117 10.82 17.75 10.25
CA GLN A 117 11.53 17.55 11.52
C GLN A 117 10.75 16.65 12.49
N ALA A 118 9.51 16.30 12.17
CA ALA A 118 8.70 15.45 13.03
C ALA A 118 9.15 13.98 12.97
N ASN A 119 9.14 13.29 14.10
CA ASN A 119 9.42 11.84 14.16
C ASN A 119 8.44 11.00 13.31
N THR A 120 7.27 11.55 12.97
CA THR A 120 6.27 10.88 12.11
C THR A 120 6.50 11.12 10.61
N PHE A 121 7.47 11.97 10.25
CA PHE A 121 7.78 12.32 8.87
C PHE A 121 7.98 11.09 7.97
N PRO A 122 8.81 10.09 8.33
CA PRO A 122 9.06 8.94 7.45
C PRO A 122 7.77 8.17 7.14
N ASN A 123 6.93 7.94 8.15
CA ASN A 123 5.69 7.18 7.99
C ASN A 123 4.69 7.94 7.11
N LYS A 124 4.54 9.25 7.31
CA LYS A 124 3.64 10.08 6.48
C LYS A 124 4.07 10.11 5.02
N ILE A 125 5.38 10.19 4.76
CA ILE A 125 5.91 10.16 3.40
C ILE A 125 5.71 8.77 2.77
N SER A 126 5.90 7.70 3.56
CA SER A 126 5.61 6.33 3.11
C SER A 126 4.14 6.19 2.69
N ASP A 127 3.19 6.67 3.51
CA ASP A 127 1.76 6.65 3.18
C ASP A 127 1.45 7.37 1.86
N VAL A 128 2.06 8.55 1.63
CA VAL A 128 1.92 9.28 0.35
C VAL A 128 2.44 8.44 -0.81
N ASP A 129 3.62 7.86 -0.67
CA ASP A 129 4.27 7.12 -1.75
C ASP A 129 3.54 5.83 -2.11
N HIS A 130 2.98 5.13 -1.10
CA HIS A 130 2.14 3.97 -1.29
C HIS A 130 0.91 4.28 -2.16
N LEU A 131 0.19 5.35 -1.82
CA LEU A 131 -1.02 5.78 -2.51
C LEU A 131 -0.72 6.29 -3.93
N VAL A 132 0.36 7.05 -4.10
CA VAL A 132 0.79 7.52 -5.41
C VAL A 132 1.20 6.34 -6.29
N GLY A 133 2.03 5.42 -5.79
CA GLY A 133 2.44 4.22 -6.53
C GLY A 133 1.25 3.37 -6.96
N HIS A 134 0.29 3.15 -6.06
CA HIS A 134 -0.98 2.49 -6.36
C HIS A 134 -1.73 3.16 -7.53
N LYS A 135 -1.86 4.49 -7.50
CA LYS A 135 -2.56 5.25 -8.54
C LYS A 135 -1.85 5.20 -9.88
N LEU A 136 -0.53 5.37 -9.89
CA LEU A 136 0.29 5.35 -11.11
C LEU A 136 0.32 3.96 -11.76
N ALA A 137 0.27 2.90 -10.95
CA ALA A 137 0.17 1.52 -11.42
C ALA A 137 -1.25 1.13 -11.91
N ALA A 138 -2.20 2.08 -11.95
CA ALA A 138 -3.58 1.90 -12.38
C ALA A 138 -4.24 0.66 -11.73
N ARG A 139 -4.10 0.59 -10.40
CA ARG A 139 -4.66 -0.47 -9.55
C ARG A 139 -6.07 -0.06 -9.12
N ASP A 140 -6.93 -1.04 -8.86
CA ASP A 140 -8.35 -0.82 -8.58
C ASP A 140 -8.63 -0.49 -7.11
N VAL A 141 -7.95 -1.19 -6.18
CA VAL A 141 -8.18 -1.06 -4.74
C VAL A 141 -6.86 -1.05 -3.97
N PHE A 142 -6.71 -0.10 -3.04
CA PHE A 142 -5.65 -0.05 -2.04
C PHE A 142 -6.19 -0.59 -0.71
N VAL A 143 -5.59 -1.65 -0.18
CA VAL A 143 -6.08 -2.36 1.00
C VAL A 143 -5.20 -2.04 2.21
N THR A 144 -5.79 -1.55 3.29
CA THR A 144 -5.10 -1.28 4.56
C THR A 144 -6.02 -1.43 5.78
N ASP A 145 -5.43 -1.82 6.91
CA ASP A 145 -6.09 -1.78 8.23
C ASP A 145 -5.84 -0.46 8.97
N ASP A 146 -5.08 0.49 8.41
CA ASP A 146 -4.85 1.78 9.07
C ASP A 146 -6.16 2.57 9.17
N GLY A 147 -6.68 2.66 10.39
CA GLY A 147 -7.89 3.42 10.69
C GLY A 147 -7.77 4.92 10.37
N LYS A 148 -6.56 5.50 10.30
CA LYS A 148 -6.37 6.89 9.87
C LYS A 148 -6.55 7.03 8.37
N LEU A 149 -5.91 6.16 7.58
CA LEU A 149 -6.06 6.18 6.13
C LEU A 149 -7.48 5.83 5.68
N ASN A 150 -8.12 4.86 6.34
CA ASN A 150 -9.52 4.51 6.08
C ASN A 150 -10.49 5.68 6.33
N LYS A 151 -10.21 6.56 7.30
CA LYS A 151 -11.02 7.80 7.52
C LYS A 151 -10.90 8.81 6.38
N LYS A 152 -9.88 8.68 5.53
CA LYS A 152 -9.62 9.52 4.36
C LYS A 152 -10.07 8.89 3.05
N ALA A 153 -10.67 7.69 3.09
CA ALA A 153 -11.06 6.95 1.90
C ALA A 153 -12.00 7.75 0.96
N ALA A 154 -12.94 8.52 1.51
CA ALA A 154 -13.85 9.34 0.71
C ALA A 154 -13.11 10.49 -0.02
N ASP A 155 -12.20 11.17 0.66
CA ASP A 155 -11.38 12.25 0.08
C ASP A 155 -10.44 11.70 -0.99
N LEU A 156 -9.80 10.55 -0.73
CA LEU A 156 -8.92 9.85 -1.66
C LEU A 156 -9.68 9.34 -2.90
N ALA A 157 -10.92 8.89 -2.73
CA ALA A 157 -11.78 8.51 -3.85
C ALA A 157 -12.07 9.70 -4.79
N GLY A 158 -12.09 10.93 -4.26
CA GLY A 158 -12.25 12.17 -5.04
C GLY A 158 -11.11 12.41 -6.05
N ILE A 159 -9.92 11.86 -5.80
CA ILE A 159 -8.78 11.85 -6.73
C ILE A 159 -8.58 10.49 -7.40
N GLY A 160 -9.59 9.61 -7.30
CA GLY A 160 -9.62 8.30 -7.92
C GLY A 160 -8.70 7.26 -7.28
N ILE A 161 -8.45 7.35 -5.98
CA ILE A 161 -7.75 6.33 -5.19
C ILE A 161 -8.76 5.65 -4.27
N LYS A 162 -9.00 4.34 -4.47
CA LYS A 162 -9.99 3.60 -3.69
C LYS A 162 -9.32 2.89 -2.52
N VAL A 163 -9.39 3.46 -1.33
CA VAL A 163 -8.89 2.83 -0.10
C VAL A 163 -9.99 2.03 0.57
N MET A 164 -9.67 0.80 0.99
CA MET A 164 -10.61 -0.12 1.64
C MET A 164 -9.95 -0.90 2.77
N ARG A 165 -10.75 -1.27 3.77
CA ARG A 165 -10.38 -2.36 4.69
C ARG A 165 -10.40 -3.70 3.95
N PRO A 166 -9.69 -4.73 4.44
CA PRO A 166 -9.68 -6.05 3.80
C PRO A 166 -11.08 -6.64 3.55
N SER A 167 -12.01 -6.48 4.51
CA SER A 167 -13.39 -6.97 4.35
C SER A 167 -14.18 -6.25 3.26
N GLU A 168 -14.00 -4.95 3.13
CA GLU A 168 -14.62 -4.13 2.09
C GLU A 168 -14.01 -4.44 0.72
N ALA A 169 -12.71 -4.68 0.67
CA ALA A 169 -11.99 -5.06 -0.54
C ALA A 169 -12.49 -6.38 -1.12
N LEU A 170 -12.78 -7.39 -0.29
CA LEU A 170 -13.35 -8.66 -0.76
C LEU A 170 -14.71 -8.48 -1.45
N VAL A 171 -15.58 -7.65 -0.87
CA VAL A 171 -16.88 -7.32 -1.47
C VAL A 171 -16.69 -6.63 -2.82
N GLU A 172 -15.72 -5.72 -2.91
CA GLU A 172 -15.40 -5.02 -4.16
C GLU A 172 -14.81 -5.95 -5.22
N ILE A 173 -13.91 -6.86 -4.83
CA ILE A 173 -13.35 -7.89 -5.72
C ILE A 173 -14.49 -8.73 -6.30
N ASP A 174 -15.42 -9.20 -5.47
CA ASP A 174 -16.59 -9.95 -5.92
C ASP A 174 -17.44 -9.16 -6.92
N ARG A 175 -17.60 -7.84 -6.68
CA ARG A 175 -18.32 -6.94 -7.58
C ARG A 175 -17.61 -6.82 -8.94
N ILE A 176 -16.30 -6.63 -8.95
CA ILE A 176 -15.51 -6.50 -10.19
C ILE A 176 -15.54 -7.82 -10.98
N LEU A 177 -15.40 -8.97 -10.31
CA LEU A 177 -15.42 -10.29 -10.94
C LEU A 177 -16.78 -10.64 -11.57
N LYS A 178 -17.88 -10.22 -10.94
CA LYS A 178 -19.24 -10.43 -11.48
C LYS A 178 -19.57 -9.53 -12.67
N GLY A 179 -18.78 -8.47 -12.88
CA GLY A 179 -19.07 -7.42 -13.86
C GLY A 179 -20.17 -6.45 -13.39
N PRO A 180 -20.31 -5.31 -14.09
CA PRO A 180 -21.40 -4.36 -13.85
C PRO A 180 -22.78 -4.93 -14.20
#